data_AF-A0A7C4T3H6-F1
#
_entry.id   AF-A0A7C4T3H6-F1
#
_cell.length_a   1.000
_cell.length_b   1.000
_cell.length_c   1.000
_cell.angle_alpha   90.00
_cell.angle_beta   90.00
_cell.angle_gamma   90.00
#
_symmetry.space_group_name_H-M   'P 1'
#
loop_
_entity.id
_entity.type
_entity.pdbx_description
1 polymer ?
#
loop_
_entity_poly.entity_id
_entity_poly.type
_entity_poly.pdbx_seq_one_letter_code
_entity_poly.pdbx_strand_id
1 'polypeptide(L)'
;MLIATLISFSLAGYVLLLLSSAIYYIGLSNHSVRNFIILGVLVGSFIVFFMNYNDGNNPVKILIFDRLRVEDGDIAGNNRTTFLFKDYFKNFIQKPEVIWGIGSKKYATMTWGGGTAGIKVFIVMHGIIGLLLMLLLYVSYFIQYRSKVGINMLITYFVCYLQNTYPLAEITLIIFITGLAYLKSLHDEQAKQQIAYGT
;
A
#
# COMPACT_ATOMS: atom_id res chain seq x y z
N MET A 1 6.54 8.90 11.83
CA MET A 1 6.40 7.92 10.72
C MET A 1 7.37 8.20 9.59
N LEU A 2 7.40 9.41 8.99
CA LEU A 2 8.29 9.72 7.85
C LEU A 2 9.76 9.34 8.07
N ILE A 3 10.39 9.82 9.14
CA ILE A 3 11.81 9.53 9.45
C ILE A 3 12.05 8.04 9.65
N ALA A 4 11.13 7.35 10.34
CA ALA A 4 11.22 5.91 10.54
C ALA A 4 11.13 5.15 9.21
N THR A 5 10.23 5.54 8.31
CA THR A 5 10.15 4.97 6.96
C THR A 5 11.44 5.22 6.18
N LEU A 6 12.00 6.44 6.25
CA LEU A 6 13.28 6.80 5.63
C LEU A 6 14.44 5.95 6.14
N ILE A 7 14.52 5.67 7.44
CA ILE A 7 15.62 4.86 8.02
C ILE A 7 15.38 3.36 7.81
N SER A 8 14.13 2.91 7.67
CA SER A 8 13.79 1.49 7.56
C SER A 8 14.28 0.78 6.29
N PHE A 9 14.67 1.51 5.24
CA PHE A 9 14.96 0.97 3.91
C PHE A 9 13.88 0.02 3.38
N SER A 10 12.62 0.31 3.72
CA SER A 10 11.48 -0.46 3.26
C SER A 10 11.07 -0.04 1.85
N LEU A 11 11.36 -0.88 0.85
CA LEU A 11 10.89 -0.66 -0.53
C LEU A 11 9.36 -0.41 -0.57
N ALA A 12 8.61 -1.20 0.19
CA ALA A 12 7.17 -1.07 0.35
C ALA A 12 6.75 0.30 0.89
N GLY A 13 7.47 0.77 1.92
CA GLY A 13 7.24 2.06 2.56
C GLY A 13 7.55 3.22 1.63
N TYR A 14 8.64 3.16 0.87
CA TYR A 14 8.99 4.19 -0.12
C TYR A 14 7.99 4.24 -1.28
N VAL A 15 7.57 3.08 -1.79
CA VAL A 15 6.54 3.03 -2.85
C VAL A 15 5.22 3.63 -2.34
N LEU A 16 4.78 3.28 -1.14
CA LEU A 16 3.56 3.86 -0.55
C LEU A 16 3.71 5.37 -0.33
N LEU A 17 4.83 5.83 0.24
CA LEU A 17 5.08 7.24 0.49
C LEU A 17 5.07 8.06 -0.80
N LEU A 18 5.75 7.57 -1.84
CA LEU A 18 5.80 8.21 -3.14
C LEU A 18 4.42 8.22 -3.81
N LEU A 19 3.71 7.10 -3.76
CA LEU A 19 2.35 6.98 -4.32
C LEU A 19 1.36 7.92 -3.63
N SER A 20 1.29 7.90 -2.30
CA SER A 20 0.38 8.75 -1.53
C SER A 20 0.68 10.23 -1.72
N SER A 21 1.97 10.58 -1.84
CA SER A 21 2.39 11.96 -2.13
C SER A 21 2.02 12.36 -3.55
N ALA A 22 2.23 11.50 -4.54
CA ALA A 22 1.86 11.73 -5.93
C ALA A 22 0.34 11.97 -6.06
N ILE A 23 -0.48 11.09 -5.48
CA ILE A 23 -1.95 11.24 -5.51
C ILE A 23 -2.37 12.56 -4.87
N TYR A 24 -1.78 12.92 -3.72
CA TYR A 24 -2.10 14.16 -3.04
C TYR A 24 -1.69 15.40 -3.85
N TYR A 25 -0.42 15.52 -4.21
CA TYR A 25 0.11 16.74 -4.83
C TYR A 25 -0.28 16.90 -6.30
N ILE A 26 -0.54 15.82 -7.02
CA ILE A 26 -0.94 15.87 -8.43
C ILE A 26 -2.46 15.84 -8.54
N GLY A 27 -3.14 14.95 -7.81
CA GLY A 27 -4.58 14.72 -7.96
C GLY A 27 -5.47 15.70 -7.19
N LEU A 28 -4.97 16.33 -6.12
CA LEU A 28 -5.79 17.18 -5.25
C LEU A 28 -5.35 18.65 -5.21
N SER A 29 -4.22 19.01 -5.83
CA SER A 29 -3.71 20.38 -5.88
C SER A 29 -4.17 21.13 -7.14
N ASN A 30 -4.37 22.45 -7.03
CA ASN A 30 -4.65 23.32 -8.18
C ASN A 30 -3.44 23.50 -9.13
N HIS A 31 -2.24 23.08 -8.72
CA HIS A 31 -1.01 23.21 -9.51
C HIS A 31 -0.40 21.86 -9.88
N SER A 32 -1.24 20.92 -10.33
CA SER A 32 -0.86 19.53 -10.62
C SER A 32 0.38 19.39 -11.51
N VAL A 33 0.48 20.17 -12.59
CA VAL A 33 1.61 20.09 -13.54
C VAL A 33 2.93 20.52 -12.89
N ARG A 34 2.93 21.64 -12.16
CA ARG A 34 4.11 22.11 -11.42
C ARG A 34 4.55 21.09 -10.39
N ASN A 35 3.60 20.55 -9.62
CA ASN A 35 3.90 19.58 -8.58
C ASN A 35 4.42 18.26 -9.14
N PHE A 36 3.90 17.81 -10.28
CA PHE A 36 4.41 16.65 -11.01
C PHE A 36 5.87 16.85 -11.42
N ILE A 37 6.21 18.01 -11.98
CA ILE A 37 7.59 18.34 -12.38
C ILE A 37 8.51 18.36 -11.15
N ILE A 38 8.12 19.04 -10.07
CA ILE A 38 8.93 19.11 -8.84
C ILE A 38 9.17 17.71 -8.27
N LEU A 39 8.12 16.88 -8.19
CA LEU A 39 8.23 15.51 -7.67
C LEU A 39 9.12 14.65 -8.58
N GLY A 40 8.99 14.80 -9.90
CA GLY A 40 9.85 14.13 -10.87
C GLY A 40 11.32 14.54 -10.74
N VAL A 41 11.61 15.82 -10.60
CA VAL A 41 12.98 16.35 -10.39
C VAL A 41 13.56 15.85 -9.07
N LEU A 42 12.79 15.85 -7.98
CA LEU A 42 13.23 15.34 -6.68
C LEU A 42 13.58 13.85 -6.76
N VAL A 43 12.69 13.03 -7.33
CA VAL A 43 12.90 11.58 -7.48
C VAL A 43 14.07 11.30 -8.42
N GLY A 44 14.15 12.00 -9.55
CA GLY A 44 15.25 11.85 -10.52
C GLY A 44 16.59 12.23 -9.90
N SER A 45 16.67 13.35 -9.20
CA SER A 45 17.89 13.79 -8.50
C SER A 45 18.31 12.80 -7.42
N PHE A 46 17.35 12.26 -6.66
CA PHE A 46 17.60 11.22 -5.66
C PHE A 46 18.18 9.95 -6.30
N ILE A 47 17.61 9.48 -7.41
CA ILE A 47 18.11 8.30 -8.13
C ILE A 47 19.54 8.54 -8.64
N VAL A 48 19.77 9.66 -9.34
CA VAL A 48 21.09 10.00 -9.88
C VAL A 48 22.12 10.12 -8.77
N PHE A 49 21.79 10.77 -7.66
CA PHE A 49 22.69 10.89 -6.51
C PHE A 49 23.08 9.52 -5.96
N PHE A 50 22.12 8.66 -5.63
CA PHE A 50 22.42 7.34 -5.04
C PHE A 50 22.96 6.32 -6.06
N MET A 51 22.84 6.54 -7.36
CA MET A 51 23.53 5.71 -8.34
C MET A 51 25.03 6.02 -8.42
N ASN A 52 25.42 7.28 -8.21
CA ASN A 52 26.81 7.72 -8.34
C ASN A 52 27.53 7.84 -7.00
N TYR A 53 26.80 7.95 -5.89
CA TYR A 53 27.38 8.04 -4.55
C TYR A 53 28.13 6.76 -4.18
N ASN A 54 29.40 6.91 -3.77
CA ASN A 54 30.30 5.83 -3.36
C ASN A 54 30.45 4.74 -4.45
N ASP A 55 30.61 5.14 -5.71
CA ASP A 55 30.68 4.27 -6.90
C ASP A 55 29.47 3.31 -7.03
N GLY A 56 28.32 3.76 -6.53
CA GLY A 56 27.09 2.97 -6.46
C GLY A 56 27.09 1.95 -5.32
N ASN A 57 28.15 1.78 -4.55
CA ASN A 57 28.14 0.88 -3.39
C ASN A 57 27.56 1.58 -2.15
N ASN A 58 26.24 1.69 -2.09
CA ASN A 58 25.54 2.28 -0.95
C ASN A 58 24.27 1.50 -0.57
N PRO A 59 23.80 1.62 0.69
CA PRO A 59 22.63 0.89 1.17
C PRO A 59 21.36 1.14 0.37
N VAL A 60 21.16 2.36 -0.17
CA VAL A 60 19.98 2.68 -0.97
C VAL A 60 19.97 1.88 -2.27
N LYS A 61 21.10 1.83 -2.98
CA LYS A 61 21.17 1.04 -4.21
C LYS A 61 20.91 -0.44 -3.94
N ILE A 62 21.58 -1.02 -2.95
CA ILE A 62 21.49 -2.45 -2.64
C ILE A 62 20.09 -2.83 -2.12
N LEU A 63 19.56 -2.06 -1.17
CA LEU A 63 18.31 -2.41 -0.50
C LEU A 63 17.06 -1.97 -1.26
N ILE A 64 17.16 -1.01 -2.19
CA ILE A 64 16.01 -0.45 -2.91
C ILE A 64 16.12 -0.67 -4.41
N PHE A 65 17.17 -0.14 -5.06
CA PHE A 65 17.25 -0.17 -6.52
C PHE A 65 17.47 -1.57 -7.07
N ASP A 66 18.33 -2.37 -6.43
CA ASP A 66 18.55 -3.75 -6.84
C ASP A 66 17.28 -4.60 -6.62
N ARG A 67 16.44 -4.25 -5.64
CA ARG A 67 15.11 -4.87 -5.45
C ARG A 67 14.04 -4.42 -6.45
N LEU A 68 14.27 -3.34 -7.20
CA LEU A 68 13.35 -2.87 -8.24
C LEU A 68 13.66 -3.48 -9.62
N ARG A 69 14.80 -4.16 -9.75
CA ARG A 69 15.19 -4.82 -11.01
C ARG A 69 14.19 -5.90 -11.38
N VAL A 70 13.97 -6.04 -12.67
CA VAL A 70 13.19 -7.15 -13.22
C VAL A 70 14.14 -8.29 -13.51
N GLU A 71 13.94 -9.41 -12.83
CA GLU A 71 14.69 -10.66 -12.99
C GLU A 71 13.68 -11.76 -13.34
N ASP A 72 13.93 -12.50 -14.42
CA ASP A 72 13.07 -13.60 -14.89
C ASP A 72 11.58 -13.23 -15.07
N GLY A 73 11.31 -11.97 -15.46
CA GLY A 73 9.96 -11.46 -15.68
C GLY A 73 9.17 -11.10 -14.41
N ASP A 74 9.79 -11.18 -13.22
CA ASP A 74 9.25 -10.68 -11.95
C ASP A 74 10.16 -9.60 -11.36
N ILE A 75 9.65 -8.78 -10.46
CA ILE A 75 10.48 -7.79 -9.75
C ILE A 75 11.29 -8.53 -8.68
N ALA A 76 12.61 -8.36 -8.63
CA ALA A 76 13.50 -9.04 -7.67
C ALA A 76 13.08 -8.79 -6.19
N GLY A 77 12.44 -7.66 -5.90
CA GLY A 77 11.87 -7.33 -4.61
C GLY A 77 10.56 -8.05 -4.25
N ASN A 78 9.94 -8.76 -5.20
CA ASN A 78 8.71 -9.53 -5.05
C ASN A 78 8.93 -10.89 -4.33
N ASN A 79 9.70 -10.87 -3.25
CA ASN A 79 10.07 -12.05 -2.46
C ASN A 79 9.09 -12.31 -1.31
N ARG A 80 7.82 -11.92 -1.49
CA ARG A 80 6.78 -12.05 -0.46
C ARG A 80 6.02 -13.37 -0.50
N THR A 81 6.20 -14.15 -1.56
CA THR A 81 5.56 -15.46 -1.68
C THR A 81 6.59 -16.48 -2.12
N THR A 82 6.57 -17.65 -1.49
CA THR A 82 7.47 -18.75 -1.82
C THR A 82 6.98 -19.47 -3.08
N PHE A 83 7.88 -20.22 -3.72
CA PHE A 83 7.52 -21.07 -4.86
C PHE A 83 6.39 -22.05 -4.51
N LEU A 84 6.47 -22.69 -3.34
CA LEU A 84 5.44 -23.61 -2.83
C LEU A 84 4.07 -22.93 -2.72
N PHE A 85 4.02 -21.70 -2.19
CA PHE A 85 2.77 -20.95 -2.10
C PHE A 85 2.24 -20.56 -3.48
N LYS A 86 3.11 -20.13 -4.40
CA LYS A 86 2.71 -19.78 -5.77
C LYS A 86 2.06 -20.97 -6.49
N ASP A 87 2.66 -22.15 -6.37
CA ASP A 87 2.13 -23.39 -6.96
C ASP A 87 0.80 -23.82 -6.30
N TYR A 88 0.75 -23.83 -4.97
CA TYR A 88 -0.49 -24.10 -4.24
C TYR A 88 -1.62 -23.17 -4.65
N PHE A 89 -1.34 -21.86 -4.74
CA PHE A 89 -2.35 -20.85 -5.09
C PHE A 89 -2.92 -21.07 -6.49
N LYS A 90 -2.07 -21.49 -7.46
CA LYS A 90 -2.49 -21.80 -8.83
C LYS A 90 -3.51 -22.95 -8.87
N ASN A 91 -3.35 -23.94 -8.01
CA ASN A 91 -4.31 -25.03 -7.87
C ASN A 91 -5.54 -24.63 -7.04
N PHE A 92 -5.33 -23.83 -5.98
CA PHE A 92 -6.39 -23.37 -5.08
C PHE A 92 -7.46 -22.54 -5.79
N ILE A 93 -7.07 -21.65 -6.72
CA ILE A 93 -8.03 -20.78 -7.41
C ILE A 93 -9.02 -21.55 -8.30
N GLN A 94 -8.69 -22.79 -8.68
CA GLN A 94 -9.53 -23.65 -9.51
C GLN A 94 -10.50 -24.50 -8.66
N LYS A 95 -10.36 -24.47 -7.34
CA LYS A 95 -11.14 -25.30 -6.41
C LYS A 95 -12.32 -24.51 -5.83
N PRO A 96 -13.45 -25.16 -5.49
CA PRO A 96 -14.60 -24.49 -4.91
C PRO A 96 -14.29 -23.81 -3.56
N GLU A 97 -13.28 -24.30 -2.84
CA GLU A 97 -12.79 -23.70 -1.60
C GLU A 97 -12.28 -22.26 -1.79
N VAL A 98 -11.99 -21.80 -3.01
CA VAL A 98 -11.63 -20.40 -3.30
C VAL A 98 -12.70 -19.40 -2.85
N ILE A 99 -13.97 -19.83 -2.85
CA ILE A 99 -15.10 -18.97 -2.50
C ILE A 99 -15.07 -18.59 -1.02
N TRP A 100 -14.85 -19.59 -0.15
CA TRP A 100 -14.92 -19.46 1.31
C TRP A 100 -13.56 -19.37 2.00
N GLY A 101 -12.49 -19.79 1.33
CA GLY A 101 -11.17 -19.96 1.92
C GLY A 101 -11.03 -21.30 2.66
N ILE A 102 -9.79 -21.66 2.99
CA ILE A 102 -9.48 -22.85 3.78
C ILE A 102 -9.54 -22.61 5.30
N GLY A 103 -9.66 -21.36 5.72
CA GLY A 103 -9.62 -20.94 7.12
C GLY A 103 -8.21 -20.73 7.67
N SER A 104 -8.07 -19.79 8.61
CA SER A 104 -6.78 -19.41 9.21
C SER A 104 -6.11 -20.56 9.98
N LYS A 105 -6.88 -21.42 10.67
CA LYS A 105 -6.35 -22.58 11.39
C LYS A 105 -5.68 -23.58 10.45
N LYS A 106 -6.36 -23.94 9.35
CA LYS A 106 -5.82 -24.87 8.35
C LYS A 106 -4.63 -24.28 7.60
N TYR A 107 -4.68 -22.99 7.32
CA TYR A 107 -3.55 -22.26 6.75
C TYR A 107 -2.30 -22.31 7.65
N ALA A 108 -2.48 -22.14 8.97
CA ALA A 108 -1.39 -22.17 9.94
C ALA A 108 -0.73 -23.56 10.10
N THR A 109 -1.48 -24.63 9.82
CA THR A 109 -0.94 -26.00 9.84
C THR A 109 -0.15 -26.38 8.58
N MET A 110 -0.21 -25.56 7.53
CA MET A 110 0.49 -25.84 6.26
C MET A 110 1.92 -25.30 6.27
N THR A 111 2.82 -26.01 5.61
CA THR A 111 4.22 -25.59 5.44
C THR A 111 4.40 -24.83 4.14
N TRP A 112 4.67 -23.52 4.26
CA TRP A 112 4.82 -22.63 3.10
C TRP A 112 6.28 -22.41 2.69
N GLY A 113 7.25 -23.01 3.39
CA GLY A 113 8.68 -22.86 3.09
C GLY A 113 9.24 -21.46 3.35
N GLY A 114 8.52 -20.61 4.11
CA GLY A 114 8.93 -19.25 4.44
C GLY A 114 7.75 -18.35 4.78
N GLY A 115 8.04 -17.09 5.11
CA GLY A 115 7.03 -16.06 5.34
C GLY A 115 6.33 -15.68 4.04
N THR A 116 5.01 -15.82 4.01
CA THR A 116 4.18 -15.44 2.86
C THR A 116 3.27 -14.27 3.20
N ALA A 117 3.25 -13.25 2.34
CA ALA A 117 2.47 -12.05 2.55
C ALA A 117 1.75 -11.55 1.30
N GLY A 118 0.60 -10.88 1.51
CA GLY A 118 -0.15 -10.19 0.47
C GLY A 118 -1.57 -10.73 0.27
N ILE A 119 -2.27 -10.15 -0.71
CA ILE A 119 -3.69 -10.43 -0.96
C ILE A 119 -3.98 -11.90 -1.28
N LYS A 120 -3.05 -12.60 -1.94
CA LYS A 120 -3.20 -14.03 -2.25
C LYS A 120 -3.32 -14.88 -0.99
N VAL A 121 -2.55 -14.55 0.05
CA VAL A 121 -2.61 -15.23 1.35
C VAL A 121 -3.96 -14.98 2.02
N PHE A 122 -4.45 -13.74 1.95
CA PHE A 122 -5.78 -13.40 2.44
C PHE A 122 -6.88 -14.19 1.74
N ILE A 123 -6.82 -14.31 0.41
CA ILE A 123 -7.77 -15.11 -0.40
C ILE A 123 -7.71 -16.60 -0.03
N VAL A 124 -6.52 -17.16 0.21
CA VAL A 124 -6.41 -18.55 0.68
C VAL A 124 -7.11 -18.72 2.03
N MET A 125 -6.90 -17.81 2.98
CA MET A 125 -7.46 -17.93 4.33
C MET A 125 -8.98 -17.67 4.39
N HIS A 126 -9.49 -16.66 3.69
CA HIS A 126 -10.85 -16.14 3.85
C HIS A 126 -11.71 -16.21 2.58
N GLY A 127 -11.12 -16.66 1.46
CA GLY A 127 -11.79 -16.76 0.18
C GLY A 127 -12.10 -15.42 -0.48
N ILE A 128 -12.77 -15.52 -1.62
CA ILE A 128 -13.25 -14.36 -2.37
C ILE A 128 -14.38 -13.65 -1.61
N ILE A 129 -15.25 -14.39 -0.90
CA ILE A 129 -16.31 -13.76 -0.10
C ILE A 129 -15.72 -12.91 1.02
N GLY A 130 -14.71 -13.41 1.74
CA GLY A 130 -14.01 -12.64 2.76
C GLY A 130 -13.35 -11.37 2.19
N LEU A 131 -12.80 -11.46 0.96
CA LEU A 131 -12.24 -10.30 0.27
C LEU A 131 -13.33 -9.26 -0.04
N LEU A 132 -14.46 -9.69 -0.59
CA LEU A 132 -15.58 -8.80 -0.93
C LEU A 132 -16.17 -8.12 0.32
N LEU A 133 -16.36 -8.86 1.41
CA LEU A 133 -16.85 -8.31 2.67
C LEU A 133 -15.87 -7.28 3.25
N MET A 134 -14.57 -7.55 3.17
CA MET A 134 -13.54 -6.61 3.58
C MET A 134 -13.61 -5.33 2.73
N LEU A 135 -13.62 -5.45 1.40
CA LEU A 135 -13.76 -4.29 0.51
C LEU A 135 -15.04 -3.49 0.82
N LEU A 136 -16.16 -4.17 1.04
CA LEU A 136 -17.43 -3.55 1.38
C LEU A 136 -17.34 -2.78 2.71
N LEU A 137 -16.67 -3.32 3.73
CA LEU A 137 -16.45 -2.63 5.00
C LEU A 137 -15.67 -1.31 4.80
N TYR A 138 -14.55 -1.36 4.09
CA TYR A 138 -13.73 -0.17 3.84
C TYR A 138 -14.46 0.89 3.00
N VAL A 139 -15.17 0.46 1.95
CA VAL A 139 -15.91 1.37 1.07
C VAL A 139 -17.13 1.96 1.76
N SER A 140 -17.89 1.17 2.53
CA SER A 140 -19.07 1.66 3.26
C SER A 140 -18.70 2.71 4.31
N TYR A 141 -17.63 2.47 5.07
CA TYR A 141 -17.12 3.46 6.02
C TYR A 141 -16.60 4.72 5.30
N PHE A 142 -15.91 4.54 4.17
CA PHE A 142 -15.48 5.66 3.34
C PHE A 142 -16.64 6.54 2.87
N ILE A 143 -17.75 5.94 2.42
CA ILE A 143 -18.92 6.68 1.92
C ILE A 143 -19.50 7.60 3.00
N GLN A 144 -19.53 7.16 4.26
CA GLN A 144 -20.03 7.96 5.39
C GLN A 144 -19.15 9.20 5.69
N TYR A 145 -17.83 9.07 5.51
CA TYR A 145 -16.87 10.14 5.78
C TYR A 145 -16.18 10.65 4.51
N ARG A 146 -16.91 10.64 3.39
CA ARG A 146 -16.38 10.97 2.07
C ARG A 146 -15.71 12.35 2.06
N SER A 147 -14.43 12.35 1.71
CA SER A 147 -13.65 13.57 1.48
C SER A 147 -12.62 13.32 0.38
N LYS A 148 -12.17 14.40 -0.29
CA LYS A 148 -11.13 14.33 -1.32
C LYS A 148 -9.84 13.71 -0.79
N VAL A 149 -9.43 14.08 0.42
CA VAL A 149 -8.25 13.51 1.09
C VAL A 149 -8.50 12.06 1.54
N GLY A 150 -9.73 11.73 1.93
CA GLY A 150 -10.14 10.36 2.26
C GLY A 150 -10.01 9.39 1.09
N ILE A 151 -10.18 9.85 -0.16
CA ILE A 151 -9.94 9.02 -1.36
C ILE A 151 -8.47 8.61 -1.43
N ASN A 152 -7.54 9.54 -1.19
CA ASN A 152 -6.11 9.24 -1.17
C ASN A 152 -5.78 8.19 -0.09
N MET A 153 -6.36 8.35 1.10
CA MET A 153 -6.19 7.39 2.18
C MET A 153 -6.72 6.01 1.80
N LEU A 154 -7.92 5.92 1.21
CA LEU A 154 -8.52 4.67 0.76
C LEU A 154 -7.65 3.97 -0.29
N ILE A 155 -7.18 4.69 -1.32
CA ILE A 155 -6.30 4.13 -2.36
C ILE A 155 -4.99 3.64 -1.76
N THR A 156 -4.37 4.45 -0.89
CA THR A 156 -3.12 4.09 -0.21
C THR A 156 -3.28 2.79 0.60
N TYR A 157 -4.40 2.66 1.31
CA TYR A 157 -4.73 1.46 2.07
C TYR A 157 -4.91 0.24 1.17
N PHE A 158 -5.63 0.37 0.05
CA PHE A 158 -5.75 -0.73 -0.91
C PHE A 158 -4.40 -1.18 -1.47
N VAL A 159 -3.52 -0.25 -1.84
CA VAL A 159 -2.17 -0.61 -2.31
C VAL A 159 -1.36 -1.27 -1.20
N CYS A 160 -1.51 -0.82 0.06
CA CYS A 160 -0.91 -1.48 1.20
C CYS A 160 -1.41 -2.94 1.34
N TYR A 161 -2.68 -3.21 1.06
CA TYR A 161 -3.28 -4.55 1.13
C TYR A 161 -2.89 -5.49 0.00
N LEU A 162 -2.52 -4.96 -1.17
CA LEU A 162 -1.96 -5.82 -2.21
C LEU A 162 -0.68 -6.52 -1.73
N GLN A 163 0.10 -5.84 -0.88
CA GLN A 163 1.37 -6.35 -0.36
C GLN A 163 1.33 -6.92 1.06
N ASN A 164 0.29 -6.66 1.86
CA ASN A 164 0.15 -7.13 3.24
C ASN A 164 -1.07 -8.06 3.45
N THR A 165 -0.94 -8.99 4.39
CA THR A 165 -1.95 -10.05 4.63
C THR A 165 -3.04 -9.67 5.63
N TYR A 166 -2.89 -8.54 6.32
CA TYR A 166 -3.68 -8.22 7.51
C TYR A 166 -4.51 -6.93 7.35
N PRO A 167 -5.42 -6.87 6.35
CA PRO A 167 -6.34 -5.74 6.19
C PRO A 167 -7.36 -5.67 7.33
N LEU A 168 -7.57 -6.75 8.08
CA LEU A 168 -8.50 -6.78 9.22
C LEU A 168 -7.78 -6.73 10.58
N ALA A 169 -6.46 -6.49 10.60
CA ALA A 169 -5.77 -6.30 11.87
C ALA A 169 -6.28 -5.03 12.56
N GLU A 170 -6.40 -5.11 13.88
CA GLU A 170 -6.96 -4.07 14.75
C GLU A 170 -6.26 -2.73 14.54
N ILE A 171 -4.93 -2.71 14.49
CA ILE A 171 -4.15 -1.48 14.28
C ILE A 171 -4.49 -0.82 12.96
N THR A 172 -4.67 -1.61 11.91
CA THR A 172 -4.97 -1.12 10.56
C THR A 172 -6.38 -0.53 10.51
N LEU A 173 -7.35 -1.22 11.12
CA LEU A 173 -8.73 -0.77 11.22
C LEU A 173 -8.84 0.51 12.05
N ILE A 174 -8.16 0.58 13.21
CA ILE A 174 -8.17 1.76 14.08
C ILE A 174 -7.63 2.97 13.32
N ILE A 175 -6.48 2.84 12.65
CA ILE A 175 -5.90 3.96 11.89
C ILE A 175 -6.83 4.36 10.74
N PHE A 176 -7.46 3.40 10.05
CA PHE A 176 -8.40 3.71 8.98
C PHE A 176 -9.62 4.49 9.48
N ILE A 177 -10.28 3.99 10.52
CA ILE A 177 -11.50 4.56 11.10
C ILE A 177 -11.22 5.95 11.66
N THR A 178 -10.23 6.07 12.55
CA THR A 178 -9.89 7.33 13.21
C THR A 178 -9.29 8.35 12.23
N GLY A 179 -8.41 7.91 11.33
CA GLY A 179 -7.78 8.77 10.35
C GLY A 179 -8.79 9.36 9.37
N LEU A 180 -9.74 8.56 8.89
CA LEU A 180 -10.75 9.05 7.96
C LEU A 180 -11.70 10.06 8.63
N ALA A 181 -12.15 9.77 9.86
CA ALA A 181 -13.00 10.68 10.62
C ALA A 181 -12.30 12.03 10.89
N TYR A 182 -11.02 11.99 11.29
CA TYR A 182 -10.21 13.17 11.53
C TYR A 182 -9.94 13.98 10.24
N LEU A 183 -9.64 13.31 9.12
CA LEU A 183 -9.42 13.99 7.85
C LEU A 183 -10.68 14.70 7.36
N LYS A 184 -11.87 14.13 7.61
CA LYS A 184 -13.13 14.80 7.32
C LYS A 184 -13.32 16.05 8.20
N SER A 185 -13.09 15.95 9.51
CA SER A 185 -13.27 17.09 10.40
C SER A 185 -12.35 18.26 10.03
N LEU A 186 -11.09 17.98 9.69
CA LEU A 186 -10.16 19.01 9.21
C LEU A 186 -10.62 19.66 7.90
N HIS A 187 -11.11 18.87 6.96
CA HIS A 187 -11.62 19.40 5.69
C HIS A 187 -12.84 20.30 5.91
N ASP A 188 -13.75 19.90 6.78
CA ASP A 188 -14.95 20.66 7.13
C ASP A 188 -14.61 21.96 7.87
N GLU A 189 -13.61 21.94 8.77
CA GLU A 189 -13.10 23.16 9.44
C GLU A 189 -12.45 24.13 8.46
N GLN A 190 -11.62 23.64 7.54
CA GLN A 190 -10.99 24.47 6.51
C GLN A 190 -12.03 25.12 5.59
N ALA A 191 -13.06 24.37 5.19
CA ALA A 191 -14.16 24.91 4.40
C ALA A 191 -14.93 26.01 5.16
N LYS A 192 -15.19 25.82 6.46
CA LYS A 192 -15.83 26.85 7.30
C LYS A 192 -14.99 28.11 7.43
N GLN A 193 -13.67 27.98 7.60
CA GLN A 193 -12.77 29.14 7.68
C GLN A 193 -12.70 29.92 6.36
N GLN A 194 -12.66 29.24 5.21
CA GLN A 194 -12.69 29.91 3.90
C GLN A 194 -13.97 30.74 3.70
N ILE A 195 -15.12 30.22 4.15
CA ILE A 195 -16.39 30.94 4.11
C ILE A 195 -16.41 32.13 5.09
N ALA A 196 -15.89 31.95 6.31
CA ALA A 196 -15.90 32.98 7.34
C ALA A 196 -14.96 34.16 7.03
N TYR A 197 -13.83 33.91 6.36
CA TYR A 197 -12.81 34.92 6.08
C TYR A 197 -12.77 35.38 4.61
N GLY A 198 -13.68 34.90 3.75
CA GLY A 198 -13.94 35.48 2.42
C GLY A 198 -12.76 35.43 1.44
N THR A 199 -12.07 34.30 1.36
CA THR A 199 -11.07 34.00 0.30
C THR A 199 -11.57 32.96 -0.67
#